data_AF-A0A344L248-F1
#
_entry.id   AF-A0A344L248-F1
#
_cell.length_a   1.000
_cell.length_b   1.000
_cell.length_c   1.000
_cell.angle_alpha   90.00
_cell.angle_beta   90.00
_cell.angle_gamma   90.00
#
_symmetry.space_group_name_H-M   'P 1'
#
loop_
_entity.id
_entity.type
_entity.pdbx_description
1 polymer ?
#
loop_
_entity_poly.entity_id
_entity_poly.type
_entity_poly.pdbx_seq_one_letter_code
_entity_poly.pdbx_strand_id
1 'polypeptide(L)'
;MSDETALEEARGRLRRLGFQVPVWVAAAAVAFGGVSTAAPGIAAAAPPSASSGADDDRSLRQKLAELRKLARQGSISSGVHVNRLIDAIAKHFPGCVGKCLAEKIATSGSVPSNGLQWLKLGAECVSECYLKGKIKTPDQANDEWMKAKAEEKRARKELRKARESGADTTELEEKYKKAQTATRKAEKEHIRAVDRHTVAKRVSEYITEQDAAKRNTGQDGDDGDAPPKTVKPTKSPDGGSGSATKTGGTPAEPETKTPKAVAPKVRTPGGRGGGGAAALAVLGELAGQKYQDYLSKEHQKVLARALEDPKLRKSIVDYYNGYRKDNPFGQLIRPFQKTGFSHGAAMDTAPSLIEFQKKLDAQLKLAKDRAAKSNADPLYQQAARQCGWNDTCTTDRTRKLRAQAEQARNRDAVIADKKTASTPKVRSERQRHIDKQAELDRQSREQLGKNGDKAVAKPAKPKTKVQSERQRHIDKQAELDRQSREQFGKNGDKAVAKPAKPKTKVQSERQRHIDKQAELDRQSREQFGKDGDKAVAKPAKPKTKVQTERERHIKKQSMAA
;
A
#
# COMPACT_ATOMS: atom_id res chain seq x y z
N MET A 1 -11.79 26.58 43.38
CA MET A 1 -12.87 25.56 43.38
C MET A 1 -12.80 24.87 42.04
N SER A 2 -12.53 23.57 42.03
CA SER A 2 -11.97 22.85 40.90
C SER A 2 -13.02 22.55 39.82
N ASP A 3 -12.69 22.78 38.55
CA ASP A 3 -13.58 22.56 37.39
C ASP A 3 -14.06 21.09 37.25
N GLU A 4 -13.39 20.14 37.91
CA GLU A 4 -13.77 18.74 37.93
C GLU A 4 -15.10 18.46 38.66
N THR A 5 -15.44 19.22 39.71
CA THR A 5 -16.70 19.01 40.45
C THR A 5 -17.93 19.47 39.69
N ALA A 6 -17.82 20.54 38.89
CA ALA A 6 -18.91 21.04 38.05
C ALA A 6 -19.19 20.09 36.86
N LEU A 7 -18.14 19.48 36.30
CA LEU A 7 -18.25 18.51 35.21
C LEU A 7 -18.89 17.18 35.66
N GLU A 8 -18.51 16.68 36.85
CA GLU A 8 -19.11 15.49 37.44
C GLU A 8 -20.57 15.72 37.87
N GLU A 9 -20.90 16.92 38.37
CA GLU A 9 -22.28 17.27 38.71
C GLU A 9 -23.17 17.42 37.47
N ALA A 10 -22.66 18.03 36.39
CA ALA A 10 -23.34 18.12 35.10
C ALA A 10 -23.54 16.73 34.46
N ARG A 11 -22.54 15.84 34.54
CA ARG A 11 -22.65 14.44 34.11
C ARG A 11 -23.65 13.66 34.95
N GLY A 12 -23.70 13.87 36.26
CA GLY A 12 -24.66 13.26 37.17
C GLY A 12 -26.11 13.66 36.84
N ARG A 13 -26.34 14.92 36.46
CA ARG A 13 -27.67 15.42 36.08
C ARG A 13 -28.10 14.96 34.68
N LEU A 14 -27.20 14.89 33.71
CA LEU A 14 -27.49 14.35 32.37
C LEU A 14 -27.77 12.84 32.39
N ARG A 15 -27.09 12.07 33.24
CA ARG A 15 -27.39 10.65 33.45
C ARG A 15 -28.76 10.43 34.10
N ARG A 16 -29.23 11.35 34.95
CA ARG A 16 -30.59 11.30 35.52
C ARG A 16 -31.70 11.63 34.52
N LEU A 17 -31.35 12.24 33.38
CA LEU A 17 -32.29 12.58 32.27
C LEU A 17 -32.23 11.59 31.09
N GLY A 18 -31.43 10.52 31.17
CA GLY A 18 -31.45 9.42 30.18
C GLY A 18 -30.67 9.65 28.87
N PHE A 19 -29.94 10.75 28.71
CA PHE A 19 -29.18 11.01 27.47
C PHE A 19 -27.77 10.37 27.51
N GLN A 20 -27.45 9.48 26.55
CA GLN A 20 -26.06 9.16 26.19
C GLN A 20 -25.56 10.17 25.16
N VAL A 21 -24.96 11.26 25.64
CA VAL A 21 -24.28 12.24 24.80
C VAL A 21 -22.81 11.83 24.65
N PRO A 22 -22.25 11.74 23.42
CA PRO A 22 -20.82 11.53 23.23
C PRO A 22 -20.03 12.61 23.97
N VAL A 23 -18.97 12.21 24.68
CA VAL A 23 -18.19 13.02 25.66
C VAL A 23 -17.86 14.45 25.21
N TRP A 24 -17.76 14.69 23.90
CA TRP A 24 -17.42 16.00 23.33
C TRP A 24 -18.59 16.99 23.24
N VAL A 25 -19.85 16.54 23.18
CA VAL A 25 -21.02 17.44 23.12
C VAL A 25 -21.40 17.97 24.51
N ALA A 26 -21.10 17.22 25.58
CA ALA A 26 -21.30 17.69 26.95
C ALA A 26 -20.36 18.85 27.34
N ALA A 27 -19.16 18.92 26.74
CA ALA A 27 -18.22 20.02 26.98
C ALA A 27 -18.72 21.37 26.39
N ALA A 28 -19.55 21.33 25.35
CA ALA A 28 -20.13 22.53 24.74
C ALA A 28 -21.35 23.06 25.51
N ALA A 29 -22.12 22.18 26.15
CA ALA A 29 -23.32 22.56 26.91
C ALA A 29 -23.02 23.21 28.28
N VAL A 30 -21.85 22.94 28.89
CA VAL A 30 -21.42 23.57 30.15
C VAL A 30 -21.00 25.04 29.95
N ALA A 31 -20.65 25.44 28.72
CA ALA A 31 -20.24 26.81 28.43
C ALA A 31 -21.43 27.79 28.26
N PHE A 32 -22.67 27.29 28.07
CA PHE A 32 -23.82 28.14 27.78
C PHE A 32 -25.07 27.60 28.50
N GLY A 33 -25.30 28.09 29.72
CA GLY A 33 -26.44 27.71 30.54
C GLY A 33 -27.77 28.14 29.91
N GLY A 34 -28.65 27.17 29.68
CA GLY A 34 -30.04 27.47 29.34
C GLY A 34 -30.89 26.26 28.96
N VAL A 35 -32.04 26.18 29.62
CA VAL A 35 -33.35 25.69 29.15
C VAL A 35 -33.89 24.38 29.75
N SER A 36 -35.16 24.50 30.14
CA SER A 36 -35.98 23.71 31.06
C SER A 36 -36.86 22.63 30.42
N THR A 37 -37.28 21.71 31.29
CA THR A 37 -38.52 20.89 31.34
C THR A 37 -38.76 19.77 30.32
N ALA A 38 -39.20 18.64 30.87
CA ALA A 38 -39.26 17.29 30.30
C ALA A 38 -40.65 16.66 30.44
N ALA A 39 -40.91 15.56 29.72
CA ALA A 39 -41.65 14.38 30.19
C ALA A 39 -41.18 13.10 29.43
N PRO A 40 -41.22 11.88 30.01
CA PRO A 40 -40.20 10.85 29.78
C PRO A 40 -40.69 9.50 29.22
N GLY A 41 -39.76 8.66 28.74
CA GLY A 41 -40.03 7.25 28.46
C GLY A 41 -38.80 6.36 28.11
N ILE A 42 -38.43 5.51 29.09
CA ILE A 42 -37.99 4.09 28.98
C ILE A 42 -36.49 3.70 28.79
N ALA A 43 -36.02 2.97 29.81
CA ALA A 43 -35.05 1.84 29.95
C ALA A 43 -33.56 1.91 29.54
N ALA A 44 -32.70 1.53 30.49
CA ALA A 44 -31.24 1.49 30.43
C ALA A 44 -30.66 0.07 30.27
N ALA A 45 -29.51 -0.05 29.61
CA ALA A 45 -28.66 -1.25 29.59
C ALA A 45 -27.17 -0.89 29.74
N ALA A 46 -26.42 -1.73 30.47
CA ALA A 46 -25.03 -1.49 30.93
C ALA A 46 -23.94 -1.81 29.86
N PRO A 47 -22.75 -1.19 29.93
CA PRO A 47 -21.66 -1.40 28.95
C PRO A 47 -20.65 -2.48 29.36
N PRO A 48 -20.01 -3.20 28.40
CA PRO A 48 -18.95 -4.16 28.70
C PRO A 48 -17.53 -3.54 28.63
N SER A 49 -16.61 -4.26 29.29
CA SER A 49 -15.23 -3.93 29.63
C SER A 49 -14.22 -4.09 28.48
N ALA A 50 -13.10 -3.36 28.61
CA ALA A 50 -12.00 -3.27 27.64
C ALA A 50 -11.07 -4.50 27.64
N SER A 51 -10.64 -4.93 26.44
CA SER A 51 -9.63 -5.98 26.24
C SER A 51 -8.48 -5.51 25.30
N SER A 52 -7.34 -6.18 25.45
CA SER A 52 -5.96 -5.82 25.04
C SER A 52 -5.63 -5.81 23.54
N GLY A 53 -4.76 -4.87 23.13
CA GLY A 53 -4.47 -4.45 21.75
C GLY A 53 -3.63 -5.35 20.81
N ALA A 54 -3.75 -6.68 20.89
CA ALA A 54 -3.28 -7.56 19.81
C ALA A 54 -4.36 -7.83 18.76
N ASP A 55 -5.64 -7.76 19.15
CA ASP A 55 -6.79 -7.94 18.26
C ASP A 55 -7.09 -6.71 17.38
N ASP A 56 -6.54 -5.55 17.74
CA ASP A 56 -6.75 -4.28 17.05
C ASP A 56 -6.20 -4.28 15.61
N ASP A 57 -5.07 -4.95 15.35
CA ASP A 57 -4.45 -4.95 14.01
C ASP A 57 -5.23 -5.81 12.99
N ARG A 58 -5.88 -6.89 13.45
CA ARG A 58 -6.76 -7.73 12.60
C ARG A 58 -8.11 -7.05 12.37
N SER A 59 -8.64 -6.42 13.42
CA SER A 59 -9.86 -5.59 13.40
C SER A 59 -9.71 -4.40 12.45
N LEU A 60 -8.55 -3.72 12.45
CA LEU A 60 -8.25 -2.62 11.54
C LEU A 60 -8.25 -3.06 10.08
N ARG A 61 -7.58 -4.17 9.73
CA ARG A 61 -7.55 -4.69 8.36
C ARG A 61 -8.92 -5.16 7.88
N GLN A 62 -9.75 -5.74 8.74
CA GLN A 62 -11.14 -6.09 8.43
C GLN A 62 -12.00 -4.85 8.22
N LYS A 63 -11.91 -3.84 9.09
CA LYS A 63 -12.62 -2.56 8.94
C LYS A 63 -12.20 -1.81 7.66
N LEU A 64 -10.93 -1.93 7.26
CA LEU A 64 -10.41 -1.40 5.98
C LEU A 64 -10.95 -2.14 4.76
N ALA A 65 -11.13 -3.45 4.87
CA ALA A 65 -11.76 -4.26 3.83
C ALA A 65 -13.25 -3.92 3.69
N GLU A 66 -13.95 -3.65 4.80
CA GLU A 66 -15.33 -3.17 4.79
C GLU A 66 -15.46 -1.77 4.19
N LEU A 67 -14.61 -0.82 4.58
CA LEU A 67 -14.60 0.52 3.96
C LEU A 67 -14.32 0.44 2.45
N ARG A 68 -13.41 -0.43 2.01
CA ARG A 68 -13.15 -0.68 0.58
C ARG A 68 -14.31 -1.38 -0.13
N LYS A 69 -15.08 -2.22 0.58
CA LYS A 69 -16.27 -2.89 0.04
C LYS A 69 -17.43 -1.91 -0.12
N LEU A 70 -17.65 -1.05 0.88
CA LEU A 70 -18.61 0.06 0.83
C LEU A 70 -18.26 1.05 -0.28
N ALA A 71 -16.98 1.35 -0.45
CA ALA A 71 -16.46 2.17 -1.55
C ALA A 71 -16.70 1.61 -2.96
N ARG A 72 -17.00 0.31 -3.09
CA ARG A 72 -17.33 -0.33 -4.38
C ARG A 72 -18.83 -0.41 -4.63
N GLN A 73 -19.68 -0.11 -3.65
CA GLN A 73 -21.12 -0.32 -3.75
C GLN A 73 -21.92 0.86 -4.34
N GLY A 74 -21.26 1.92 -4.85
CA GLY A 74 -21.78 2.80 -5.90
C GLY A 74 -23.08 3.60 -5.64
N SER A 75 -23.69 3.53 -4.46
CA SER A 75 -24.94 4.23 -4.13
C SER A 75 -24.76 5.02 -2.84
N ILE A 76 -24.48 6.31 -2.97
CA ILE A 76 -24.01 7.19 -1.87
C ILE A 76 -25.10 8.19 -1.42
N SER A 77 -26.39 7.92 -1.63
CA SER A 77 -27.46 8.88 -1.30
C SER A 77 -28.06 8.77 0.11
N SER A 78 -27.69 7.78 0.93
CA SER A 78 -28.31 7.62 2.26
C SER A 78 -27.59 8.42 3.37
N GLY A 79 -28.36 9.14 4.20
CA GLY A 79 -27.86 9.92 5.36
C GLY A 79 -27.04 9.09 6.36
N VAL A 80 -27.15 7.76 6.32
CA VAL A 80 -26.31 6.80 7.08
C VAL A 80 -24.82 6.95 6.73
N HIS A 81 -24.48 7.37 5.51
CA HIS A 81 -23.08 7.55 5.10
C HIS A 81 -22.44 8.83 5.64
N VAL A 82 -23.21 9.89 5.85
CA VAL A 82 -22.70 11.17 6.37
C VAL A 82 -22.22 11.00 7.81
N ASN A 83 -23.02 10.36 8.67
CA ASN A 83 -22.64 10.12 10.06
C ASN A 83 -21.40 9.22 10.17
N ARG A 84 -21.27 8.19 9.31
CA ARG A 84 -20.07 7.35 9.26
C ARG A 84 -18.83 8.12 8.82
N LEU A 85 -18.97 9.06 7.89
CA LEU A 85 -17.85 9.91 7.47
C LEU A 85 -17.46 10.90 8.57
N ILE A 86 -18.41 11.47 9.29
CA ILE A 86 -18.16 12.33 10.45
C ILE A 86 -17.42 11.55 11.55
N ASP A 87 -17.89 10.34 11.88
CA ASP A 87 -17.21 9.46 12.83
C ASP A 87 -15.79 9.10 12.37
N ALA A 88 -15.60 8.83 11.07
CA ALA A 88 -14.29 8.57 10.50
C ALA A 88 -13.36 9.78 10.62
N ILE A 89 -13.86 11.00 10.35
CA ILE A 89 -13.10 12.24 10.55
C ILE A 89 -12.70 12.37 12.02
N ALA A 90 -13.64 12.23 12.96
CA ALA A 90 -13.36 12.34 14.39
C ALA A 90 -12.32 11.31 14.86
N LYS A 91 -12.44 10.06 14.39
CA LYS A 91 -11.55 8.96 14.75
C LYS A 91 -10.14 9.11 14.18
N HIS A 92 -10.02 9.54 12.93
CA HIS A 92 -8.72 9.64 12.25
C HIS A 92 -8.01 10.97 12.51
N PHE A 93 -8.72 11.99 13.01
CA PHE A 93 -8.19 13.33 13.24
C PHE A 93 -8.51 13.91 14.64
N PRO A 94 -8.26 13.19 15.75
CA PRO A 94 -8.75 13.57 17.07
C PRO A 94 -8.16 14.89 17.62
N GLY A 95 -6.99 15.31 17.15
CA GLY A 95 -6.30 16.50 17.67
C GLY A 95 -6.61 17.77 16.89
N CYS A 96 -6.06 17.87 15.67
CA CYS A 96 -6.07 19.12 14.92
C CYS A 96 -7.47 19.49 14.42
N VAL A 97 -8.23 18.53 13.90
CA VAL A 97 -9.57 18.79 13.35
C VAL A 97 -10.56 19.12 14.47
N GLY A 98 -10.48 18.45 15.63
CA GLY A 98 -11.29 18.80 16.79
C GLY A 98 -11.10 20.23 17.27
N LYS A 99 -9.83 20.70 17.35
CA LYS A 99 -9.53 22.10 17.70
C LYS A 99 -10.04 23.09 16.66
N CYS A 100 -9.83 22.81 15.37
CA CYS A 100 -10.31 23.67 14.28
C CYS A 100 -11.84 23.74 14.25
N LEU A 101 -12.55 22.62 14.45
CA LEU A 101 -14.01 22.60 14.51
C LEU A 101 -14.52 23.44 15.67
N ALA A 102 -13.94 23.29 16.86
CA ALA A 102 -14.31 24.09 18.02
C ALA A 102 -14.10 25.59 17.78
N GLU A 103 -12.97 25.98 17.18
CA GLU A 103 -12.65 27.36 16.81
C GLU A 103 -13.67 27.92 15.81
N LYS A 104 -13.97 27.19 14.72
CA LYS A 104 -14.95 27.66 13.73
C LYS A 104 -16.37 27.75 14.27
N ILE A 105 -16.78 26.83 15.15
CA ILE A 105 -18.11 26.91 15.79
C ILE A 105 -18.18 28.10 16.74
N ALA A 106 -17.11 28.35 17.52
CA ALA A 106 -17.03 29.51 18.40
C ALA A 106 -17.08 30.84 17.60
N THR A 107 -16.38 30.92 16.47
CA THR A 107 -16.36 32.13 15.63
C THR A 107 -17.67 32.35 14.86
N SER A 108 -18.32 31.28 14.39
CA SER A 108 -19.56 31.39 13.62
C SER A 108 -20.82 31.62 14.47
N GLY A 109 -20.74 31.43 15.79
CA GLY A 109 -21.85 31.61 16.72
C GLY A 109 -23.04 30.67 16.47
N SER A 110 -22.91 29.71 15.55
CA SER A 110 -23.99 28.82 15.14
C SER A 110 -23.47 27.39 14.96
N VAL A 111 -24.21 26.43 15.52
CA VAL A 111 -23.91 25.01 15.35
C VAL A 111 -24.43 24.58 13.97
N PRO A 112 -23.67 23.81 13.18
CA PRO A 112 -24.15 23.32 11.90
C PRO A 112 -25.46 22.55 12.05
N SER A 113 -26.47 22.95 11.28
CA SER A 113 -27.86 22.49 11.40
C SER A 113 -28.10 21.11 10.81
N ASN A 114 -27.22 20.63 9.94
CA ASN A 114 -27.34 19.32 9.30
C ASN A 114 -25.98 18.64 9.10
N GLY A 115 -26.00 17.33 8.87
CA GLY A 115 -24.79 16.52 8.71
C GLY A 115 -23.90 16.95 7.54
N LEU A 116 -24.47 17.53 6.48
CA LEU A 116 -23.69 18.00 5.33
C LEU A 116 -22.85 19.23 5.69
N GLN A 117 -23.40 20.18 6.48
CA GLN A 117 -22.65 21.33 6.98
C GLN A 117 -21.52 20.88 7.92
N TRP A 118 -21.78 19.91 8.80
CA TRP A 118 -20.74 19.28 9.62
C TRP A 118 -19.62 18.67 8.78
N LEU A 119 -19.98 17.96 7.71
CA LEU A 119 -19.01 17.33 6.82
C LEU A 119 -18.17 18.37 6.07
N LYS A 120 -18.78 19.45 5.55
CA LYS A 120 -18.07 20.55 4.88
C LYS A 120 -17.10 21.24 5.84
N LEU A 121 -17.56 21.59 7.04
CA LEU A 121 -16.72 22.20 8.07
C LEU A 121 -15.57 21.26 8.49
N GLY A 122 -15.85 19.98 8.62
CA GLY A 122 -14.85 18.94 8.89
C GLY A 122 -13.81 18.84 7.78
N ALA A 123 -14.22 18.87 6.51
CA ALA A 123 -13.33 18.82 5.36
C ALA A 123 -12.41 20.05 5.28
N GLU A 124 -12.96 21.25 5.52
CA GLU A 124 -12.19 22.48 5.62
C GLU A 124 -11.13 22.37 6.73
N CYS A 125 -11.53 21.93 7.92
CA CYS A 125 -10.60 21.75 9.03
C CYS A 125 -9.53 20.69 8.76
N VAL A 126 -9.85 19.60 8.07
CA VAL A 126 -8.86 18.62 7.62
C VAL A 126 -7.85 19.29 6.68
N SER A 127 -8.31 20.08 5.71
CA SER A 127 -7.44 20.79 4.77
C SER A 127 -6.52 21.80 5.47
N GLU A 128 -7.03 22.59 6.42
CA GLU A 128 -6.24 23.51 7.22
C GLU A 128 -5.19 22.77 8.06
N CYS A 129 -5.53 21.60 8.60
CA CYS A 129 -4.60 20.80 9.38
C CYS A 129 -3.45 20.23 8.55
N TYR A 130 -3.69 19.90 7.27
CA TYR A 130 -2.64 19.56 6.32
C TYR A 130 -1.79 20.78 5.97
N LEU A 131 -2.41 21.93 5.68
CA LEU A 131 -1.69 23.17 5.33
C LEU A 131 -0.83 23.71 6.47
N LYS A 132 -1.30 23.61 7.72
CA LYS A 132 -0.54 23.99 8.93
C LYS A 132 0.58 22.99 9.27
N GLY A 133 0.79 21.93 8.48
CA GLY A 133 1.83 20.92 8.72
C GLY A 133 1.63 20.08 9.98
N LYS A 134 0.44 20.16 10.60
CA LYS A 134 0.13 19.43 11.85
C LYS A 134 -0.14 17.94 11.60
N ILE A 135 -0.32 17.56 10.34
CA ILE A 135 -0.54 16.19 9.91
C ILE A 135 0.48 15.88 8.82
N LYS A 136 1.25 14.81 9.00
CA LYS A 136 2.20 14.35 7.99
C LYS A 136 1.44 13.86 6.77
N THR A 137 1.88 14.27 5.59
CA THR A 137 1.40 13.69 4.34
C THR A 137 1.83 12.22 4.23
N PRO A 138 1.13 11.38 3.45
CA PRO A 138 1.55 10.01 3.21
C PRO A 138 3.01 9.90 2.75
N ASP A 139 3.45 10.83 1.90
CA ASP A 139 4.81 10.89 1.38
C ASP A 139 5.83 11.24 2.46
N GLN A 140 5.56 12.25 3.29
CA GLN A 140 6.42 12.60 4.43
C GLN A 140 6.56 11.42 5.41
N ALA A 141 5.45 10.75 5.71
CA ALA A 141 5.48 9.60 6.60
C ALA A 141 6.18 8.39 5.95
N ASN A 142 6.07 8.22 4.63
CA ASN A 142 6.81 7.21 3.88
C ASN A 142 8.32 7.48 3.90
N ASP A 143 8.74 8.73 3.71
CA ASP A 143 10.15 9.13 3.76
C ASP A 143 10.77 8.87 5.13
N GLU A 144 10.04 9.17 6.21
CA GLU A 144 10.46 8.84 7.58
C GLU A 144 10.57 7.32 7.79
N TRP A 145 9.60 6.55 7.29
CA TRP A 145 9.65 5.10 7.36
C TRP A 145 10.84 4.52 6.59
N MET A 146 11.14 5.07 5.41
CA MET A 146 12.29 4.65 4.61
C MET A 146 13.63 5.05 5.25
N LYS A 147 13.72 6.22 5.89
CA LYS A 147 14.88 6.63 6.70
C LYS A 147 15.11 5.69 7.88
N ALA A 148 14.06 5.39 8.65
CA ALA A 148 14.15 4.46 9.77
C ALA A 148 14.59 3.05 9.32
N LYS A 149 14.05 2.57 8.20
CA LYS A 149 14.44 1.28 7.60
C LYS A 149 15.89 1.26 7.12
N ALA A 150 16.40 2.39 6.62
CA ALA A 150 17.81 2.52 6.25
C ALA A 150 18.72 2.47 7.49
N GLU A 151 18.32 3.11 8.60
CA GLU A 151 19.02 3.05 9.89
C GLU A 151 19.01 1.65 10.50
N GLU A 152 17.87 0.96 10.49
CA GLU A 152 17.77 -0.45 10.93
C GLU A 152 18.73 -1.33 10.11
N LYS A 153 18.81 -1.11 8.79
CA LYS A 153 19.74 -1.84 7.92
C LYS A 153 21.21 -1.52 8.23
N ARG A 154 21.53 -0.27 8.60
CA ARG A 154 22.89 0.12 9.03
C ARG A 154 23.24 -0.53 10.37
N ALA A 155 22.38 -0.43 11.38
CA ALA A 155 22.57 -1.06 12.69
C ALA A 155 22.74 -2.58 12.57
N ARG A 156 21.96 -3.24 11.71
CA ARG A 156 22.11 -4.68 11.43
C ARG A 156 23.45 -5.04 10.81
N LYS A 157 23.97 -4.21 9.90
CA LYS A 157 25.29 -4.42 9.29
C LYS A 157 26.43 -4.24 10.30
N GLU A 158 26.35 -3.22 11.16
CA GLU A 158 27.31 -3.00 12.24
C GLU A 158 27.31 -4.17 13.22
N LEU A 159 26.14 -4.61 13.68
CA LEU A 159 25.99 -5.76 14.56
C LEU A 159 26.60 -7.04 13.94
N ARG A 160 26.38 -7.26 12.63
CA ARG A 160 26.97 -8.40 11.93
C ARG A 160 28.50 -8.33 11.88
N LYS A 161 29.05 -7.16 11.57
CA LYS A 161 30.51 -6.95 11.54
C LYS A 161 31.15 -7.19 12.91
N ALA A 162 30.54 -6.69 13.99
CA ALA A 162 31.04 -6.89 15.34
C ALA A 162 31.00 -8.36 15.78
N ARG A 163 29.94 -9.10 15.38
CA ARG A 163 29.86 -10.55 15.60
C ARG A 163 30.95 -11.30 14.84
N GLU A 164 31.25 -10.89 13.61
CA GLU A 164 32.31 -11.51 12.80
C GLU A 164 33.72 -11.20 13.36
N SER A 165 33.92 -10.03 13.99
CA SER A 165 35.20 -9.66 14.62
C SER A 165 35.38 -10.15 16.05
N GLY A 166 34.38 -10.82 16.65
CA GLY A 166 34.41 -11.23 18.06
C GLY A 166 34.39 -10.06 19.06
N ALA A 167 33.97 -8.86 18.63
CA ALA A 167 33.85 -7.70 19.51
C ALA A 167 32.64 -7.85 20.44
N ASP A 168 32.63 -7.12 21.56
CA ASP A 168 31.42 -7.03 22.39
C ASP A 168 30.27 -6.41 21.58
N THR A 169 29.11 -7.08 21.61
CA THR A 169 27.94 -6.73 20.79
C THR A 169 26.79 -6.16 21.59
N THR A 170 26.90 -6.08 22.91
CA THR A 170 25.82 -5.65 23.81
C THR A 170 25.23 -4.29 23.42
N GLU A 171 26.07 -3.28 23.19
CA GLU A 171 25.64 -1.94 22.76
C GLU A 171 25.00 -1.94 21.35
N LEU A 172 25.57 -2.71 20.41
CA LEU A 172 25.08 -2.81 19.04
C LEU A 172 23.73 -3.54 18.95
N GLU A 173 23.49 -4.53 19.82
CA GLU A 173 22.20 -5.20 19.94
C GLU A 173 21.12 -4.25 20.47
N GLU A 174 21.45 -3.40 21.44
CA GLU A 174 20.53 -2.38 21.94
C GLU A 174 20.22 -1.32 20.86
N LYS A 175 21.25 -0.85 20.13
CA LYS A 175 21.12 0.07 18.99
C LYS A 175 20.23 -0.51 17.90
N TYR A 176 20.40 -1.79 17.56
CA TYR A 176 19.55 -2.49 16.59
C TYR A 176 18.10 -2.61 17.07
N LYS A 177 17.86 -2.96 18.35
CA LYS A 177 16.52 -2.99 18.93
C LYS A 177 15.84 -1.63 18.88
N LYS A 178 16.55 -0.55 19.22
CA LYS A 178 16.07 0.84 19.11
C LYS A 178 15.71 1.23 17.67
N ALA A 179 16.56 0.87 16.70
CA ALA A 179 16.27 1.12 15.27
C ALA A 179 15.05 0.31 14.77
N GLN A 180 14.88 -0.91 15.25
CA GLN A 180 13.73 -1.75 14.91
C GLN A 180 12.41 -1.19 15.48
N THR A 181 12.41 -0.72 16.73
CA THR A 181 11.22 -0.09 17.32
C THR A 181 10.88 1.23 16.63
N ALA A 182 11.89 2.03 16.25
CA ALA A 182 11.71 3.24 15.45
C ALA A 182 11.09 2.93 14.08
N THR A 183 11.56 1.89 13.39
CA THR A 183 11.03 1.48 12.08
C THR A 183 9.57 1.02 12.19
N ARG A 184 9.22 0.22 13.20
CA ARG A 184 7.82 -0.17 13.44
C ARG A 184 6.92 1.02 13.77
N LYS A 185 7.42 1.99 14.54
CA LYS A 185 6.68 3.22 14.86
C LYS A 185 6.44 4.05 13.60
N ALA A 186 7.46 4.24 12.76
CA ALA A 186 7.34 4.96 11.50
C ALA A 186 6.40 4.25 10.49
N GLU A 187 6.44 2.92 10.43
CA GLU A 187 5.52 2.12 9.61
C GLU A 187 4.06 2.33 10.03
N LYS A 188 3.78 2.25 11.35
CA LYS A 188 2.43 2.53 11.88
C LYS A 188 1.98 3.95 11.57
N GLU A 189 2.86 4.93 11.64
CA GLU A 189 2.53 6.32 11.32
C GLU A 189 2.29 6.52 9.82
N HIS A 190 3.06 5.86 8.95
CA HIS A 190 2.81 5.86 7.50
C HIS A 190 1.43 5.26 7.17
N ILE A 191 1.08 4.11 7.76
CA ILE A 191 -0.25 3.51 7.59
C ILE A 191 -1.35 4.47 8.04
N ARG A 192 -1.20 5.09 9.22
CA ARG A 192 -2.16 6.10 9.72
C ARG A 192 -2.26 7.32 8.80
N ALA A 193 -1.16 7.77 8.23
CA ALA A 193 -1.14 8.89 7.27
C ALA A 193 -1.89 8.53 5.98
N VAL A 194 -1.69 7.31 5.45
CA VAL A 194 -2.43 6.80 4.28
C VAL A 194 -3.92 6.70 4.58
N ASP A 195 -4.31 6.21 5.76
CA ASP A 195 -5.71 6.11 6.17
C ASP A 195 -6.35 7.50 6.29
N ARG A 196 -5.69 8.44 6.97
CA ARG A 196 -6.12 9.85 7.06
C ARG A 196 -6.34 10.45 5.67
N HIS A 197 -5.38 10.28 4.76
CA HIS A 197 -5.47 10.80 3.40
C HIS A 197 -6.62 10.14 2.62
N THR A 198 -6.84 8.83 2.80
CA THR A 198 -7.94 8.10 2.16
C THR A 198 -9.30 8.62 2.64
N VAL A 199 -9.45 8.85 3.95
CA VAL A 199 -10.67 9.44 4.52
C VAL A 199 -10.87 10.85 3.98
N ALA A 200 -9.84 11.71 4.01
CA ALA A 200 -9.90 13.07 3.49
C ALA A 200 -10.35 13.10 2.01
N LYS A 201 -9.77 12.23 1.17
CA LYS A 201 -10.13 12.11 -0.24
C LYS A 201 -11.60 11.69 -0.43
N ARG A 202 -12.08 10.73 0.36
CA ARG A 202 -13.47 10.28 0.29
C ARG A 202 -14.45 11.36 0.71
N VAL A 203 -14.11 12.12 1.73
CA VAL A 203 -14.91 13.27 2.18
C VAL A 203 -14.98 14.33 1.08
N SER A 204 -13.86 14.64 0.42
CA SER A 204 -13.87 15.60 -0.70
C SER A 204 -14.68 15.09 -1.90
N GLU A 205 -14.54 13.81 -2.28
CA GLU A 205 -15.33 13.19 -3.36
C GLU A 205 -16.83 13.29 -3.05
N TYR A 206 -17.25 12.93 -1.83
CA TYR A 206 -18.65 13.03 -1.39
C TYR A 206 -19.20 14.46 -1.48
N ILE A 207 -18.43 15.46 -1.02
CA ILE A 207 -18.85 16.86 -1.09
C ILE A 207 -19.02 17.29 -2.55
N THR A 208 -18.08 16.93 -3.43
CA THR A 208 -18.17 17.26 -4.86
C THR A 208 -19.35 16.58 -5.56
N GLU A 209 -19.67 15.33 -5.21
CA GLU A 209 -20.84 14.61 -5.74
C GLU A 209 -22.16 15.27 -5.30
N GLN A 210 -22.25 15.67 -4.02
CA GLN A 210 -23.42 16.38 -3.49
C GLN A 210 -23.61 17.76 -4.14
N ASP A 211 -22.53 18.51 -4.35
CA ASP A 211 -22.60 19.81 -5.01
C ASP A 211 -22.93 19.68 -6.51
N ALA A 212 -22.48 18.60 -7.17
CA ALA A 212 -22.88 18.28 -8.55
C ALA A 212 -24.36 17.88 -8.64
N ALA A 213 -24.86 17.05 -7.72
CA ALA A 213 -26.25 16.63 -7.68
C ALA A 213 -27.20 17.84 -7.53
N LYS A 214 -26.86 18.80 -6.66
CA LYS A 214 -27.64 20.03 -6.48
C LYS A 214 -27.71 20.90 -7.73
N ARG A 215 -26.63 20.96 -8.52
CA ARG A 215 -26.61 21.70 -9.79
C ARG A 215 -27.54 21.07 -10.82
N ASN A 216 -27.56 19.75 -10.89
CA ASN A 216 -28.42 19.03 -11.84
C ASN A 216 -29.91 19.15 -11.48
N THR A 217 -30.28 19.14 -10.19
CA THR A 217 -31.69 19.29 -9.78
C THR A 217 -32.23 20.72 -9.88
N GLY A 218 -31.35 21.73 -9.96
CA GLY A 218 -31.73 23.14 -10.01
C GLY A 218 -31.99 23.68 -11.41
N GLN A 219 -31.76 22.89 -12.47
CA GLN A 219 -31.80 23.39 -13.84
C GLN A 219 -33.08 23.05 -14.61
N ASP A 220 -33.98 22.25 -14.03
CA ASP A 220 -35.24 21.80 -14.68
C ASP A 220 -36.50 22.49 -14.11
N GLY A 221 -36.36 23.61 -13.40
CA GLY A 221 -37.45 24.16 -12.57
C GLY A 221 -37.83 25.64 -12.77
N ASP A 222 -37.29 26.37 -13.75
CA ASP A 222 -37.58 27.80 -13.94
C ASP A 222 -38.01 28.14 -15.39
N ASP A 223 -38.94 27.34 -15.93
CA ASP A 223 -39.68 27.65 -17.15
C ASP A 223 -41.17 27.31 -16.95
N GLY A 224 -41.90 28.16 -16.23
CA GLY A 224 -43.35 27.98 -16.12
C GLY A 224 -44.04 28.88 -15.12
N ASP A 225 -44.01 30.19 -15.31
CA ASP A 225 -45.14 31.11 -15.02
C ASP A 225 -44.81 32.56 -15.42
N ALA A 226 -44.48 32.75 -16.71
CA ALA A 226 -44.62 34.07 -17.33
C ALA A 226 -46.00 34.14 -18.01
N PRO A 227 -46.90 35.06 -17.62
CA PRO A 227 -48.21 35.17 -18.25
C PRO A 227 -48.07 35.53 -19.75
N PRO A 228 -49.00 35.07 -20.61
CA PRO A 228 -48.89 35.21 -22.05
C PRO A 228 -48.87 36.70 -22.44
N LYS A 229 -47.73 37.16 -22.95
CA LYS A 229 -47.68 38.44 -23.66
C LYS A 229 -48.45 38.29 -24.97
N THR A 230 -49.58 38.99 -25.02
CA THR A 230 -50.39 39.23 -26.22
C THR A 230 -49.52 39.79 -27.35
N VAL A 231 -49.32 38.98 -28.39
CA VAL A 231 -48.67 39.40 -29.63
C VAL A 231 -49.65 40.27 -30.42
N LYS A 232 -49.26 41.53 -30.62
CA LYS A 232 -49.93 42.53 -31.46
C LYS A 232 -49.53 42.30 -32.92
N PRO A 233 -50.44 42.26 -33.91
CA PRO A 233 -50.06 42.07 -35.30
C PRO A 233 -49.62 43.40 -35.93
N THR A 234 -48.37 43.49 -36.39
CA THR A 234 -47.87 44.61 -37.20
C THR A 234 -47.75 44.21 -38.66
N LYS A 235 -48.67 44.78 -39.45
CA LYS A 235 -48.59 45.29 -40.82
C LYS A 235 -47.45 44.82 -41.75
N SER A 236 -47.90 44.39 -42.94
CA SER A 236 -47.19 44.33 -44.21
C SER A 236 -46.51 45.64 -44.62
N PRO A 237 -45.49 45.57 -45.50
CA PRO A 237 -45.27 46.59 -46.50
C PRO A 237 -45.44 46.05 -47.93
N ASP A 238 -46.38 46.67 -48.64
CA ASP A 238 -46.50 46.65 -50.09
C ASP A 238 -45.32 47.38 -50.76
N GLY A 239 -44.86 46.80 -51.88
CA GLY A 239 -44.83 47.46 -53.20
C GLY A 239 -43.85 48.62 -53.48
N GLY A 240 -43.00 48.41 -54.49
CA GLY A 240 -42.34 49.47 -55.29
C GLY A 240 -40.98 49.01 -55.84
N SER A 241 -40.88 48.36 -57.01
CA SER A 241 -40.92 48.88 -58.40
C SER A 241 -39.71 49.76 -58.79
N GLY A 242 -38.95 49.28 -59.78
CA GLY A 242 -37.90 50.02 -60.53
C GLY A 242 -36.74 49.10 -60.94
N SER A 243 -36.84 48.29 -61.99
CA SER A 243 -36.62 48.61 -63.41
C SER A 243 -35.14 48.61 -63.87
N ALA A 244 -34.82 47.61 -64.70
CA ALA A 244 -33.87 47.58 -65.84
C ALA A 244 -32.35 47.63 -65.54
N THR A 245 -31.41 46.95 -66.23
CA THR A 245 -31.36 46.27 -67.55
C THR A 245 -30.09 45.39 -67.63
N LYS A 246 -30.11 44.28 -68.43
CA LYS A 246 -29.06 43.66 -69.31
C LYS A 246 -27.59 43.57 -68.83
N THR A 247 -26.78 42.53 -69.03
CA THR A 247 -26.56 41.50 -70.09
C THR A 247 -25.48 40.55 -69.51
N GLY A 248 -25.56 39.22 -69.57
CA GLY A 248 -25.15 38.38 -70.70
C GLY A 248 -23.62 38.19 -70.81
N GLY A 249 -23.08 37.03 -70.40
CA GLY A 249 -21.70 36.59 -70.71
C GLY A 249 -21.12 35.51 -69.80
N THR A 250 -20.78 34.35 -70.37
CA THR A 250 -20.13 33.15 -69.78
C THR A 250 -18.97 32.76 -70.72
N PRO A 251 -18.05 31.83 -70.40
CA PRO A 251 -17.17 31.62 -69.24
C PRO A 251 -15.65 31.70 -69.62
N ALA A 252 -14.75 31.87 -68.65
CA ALA A 252 -13.33 31.51 -68.84
C ALA A 252 -12.67 31.03 -67.52
N GLU A 253 -12.21 29.78 -67.60
CA GLU A 253 -11.00 29.13 -67.04
C GLU A 253 -10.45 29.49 -65.63
N PRO A 254 -10.08 28.47 -64.81
CA PRO A 254 -9.65 28.69 -63.43
C PRO A 254 -8.14 28.90 -63.30
N GLU A 255 -7.72 30.14 -63.01
CA GLU A 255 -6.36 30.39 -62.50
C GLU A 255 -6.29 30.21 -60.97
N THR A 256 -5.38 29.31 -60.59
CA THR A 256 -4.86 29.08 -59.24
C THR A 256 -4.45 30.37 -58.52
N LYS A 257 -5.17 30.70 -57.45
CA LYS A 257 -4.71 31.67 -56.43
C LYS A 257 -4.42 30.95 -55.13
N THR A 258 -3.15 30.99 -54.75
CA THR A 258 -2.61 30.64 -53.44
C THR A 258 -3.30 31.44 -52.33
N PRO A 259 -3.62 30.84 -51.17
CA PRO A 259 -4.18 31.59 -50.05
C PRO A 259 -3.10 32.48 -49.42
N LYS A 260 -3.30 33.80 -49.50
CA LYS A 260 -2.59 34.80 -48.69
C LYS A 260 -2.84 34.52 -47.21
N ALA A 261 -1.78 34.22 -46.48
CA ALA A 261 -1.78 34.15 -45.03
C ALA A 261 -2.20 35.51 -44.44
N VAL A 262 -3.35 35.55 -43.76
CA VAL A 262 -3.76 36.68 -42.92
C VAL A 262 -3.01 36.54 -41.60
N ALA A 263 -1.87 37.22 -41.49
CA ALA A 263 -1.21 37.45 -40.21
C ALA A 263 -1.93 38.59 -39.48
N PRO A 264 -2.33 38.45 -38.20
CA PRO A 264 -2.91 39.55 -37.44
C PRO A 264 -1.85 40.64 -37.23
N LYS A 265 -2.13 41.83 -37.75
CA LYS A 265 -1.28 43.02 -37.62
C LYS A 265 -1.41 43.57 -36.19
N VAL A 266 -0.53 43.13 -35.30
CA VAL A 266 -0.38 43.70 -33.97
C VAL A 266 0.36 45.04 -34.09
N ARG A 267 -0.35 46.15 -33.86
CA ARG A 267 0.24 47.48 -33.67
C ARG A 267 0.96 47.51 -32.31
N THR A 268 2.28 47.61 -32.30
CA THR A 268 3.05 48.01 -31.12
C THR A 268 2.98 49.53 -30.95
N PRO A 269 2.57 50.06 -29.79
CA PRO A 269 2.64 51.49 -29.53
C PRO A 269 4.11 51.87 -29.28
N GLY A 270 4.65 52.71 -30.16
CA GLY A 270 5.91 53.41 -29.91
C GLY A 270 5.70 54.45 -28.80
N GLY A 271 6.11 54.11 -27.59
CA GLY A 271 6.02 54.98 -26.42
C GLY A 271 7.28 54.86 -25.56
N ARG A 272 8.09 55.90 -25.62
CA ARG A 272 9.34 56.13 -24.88
C ARG A 272 9.00 56.37 -23.40
N GLY A 273 9.51 55.53 -22.50
CA GLY A 273 9.44 55.74 -21.04
C GLY A 273 9.57 54.44 -20.26
N GLY A 274 10.69 54.25 -19.56
CA GLY A 274 11.05 53.02 -18.83
C GLY A 274 9.98 52.60 -17.80
N GLY A 275 9.56 51.34 -17.87
CA GLY A 275 8.62 50.73 -16.91
C GLY A 275 7.85 49.52 -17.46
N GLY A 276 7.70 49.39 -18.78
CA GLY A 276 6.87 48.34 -19.41
C GLY A 276 7.48 46.95 -19.57
N ALA A 277 8.80 46.78 -19.36
CA ALA A 277 9.47 45.48 -19.57
C ALA A 277 9.09 44.44 -18.51
N ALA A 278 8.78 44.85 -17.27
CA ALA A 278 8.38 43.93 -16.21
C ALA A 278 6.97 43.36 -16.42
N ALA A 279 6.03 44.16 -16.94
CA ALA A 279 4.65 43.71 -17.18
C ALA A 279 4.54 42.69 -18.32
N LEU A 280 5.37 42.82 -19.36
CA LEU A 280 5.43 41.84 -20.46
C LEU A 280 6.11 40.53 -20.04
N ALA A 281 7.08 40.58 -19.11
CA ALA A 281 7.68 39.38 -18.53
C ALA A 281 6.65 38.57 -17.72
N VAL A 282 5.84 39.24 -16.89
CA VAL A 282 4.78 38.58 -16.09
C VAL A 282 3.68 37.98 -16.98
N LEU A 283 3.29 38.65 -18.06
CA LEU A 283 2.34 38.11 -19.04
C LEU A 283 2.91 36.91 -19.82
N GLY A 284 4.21 36.93 -20.13
CA GLY A 284 4.91 35.80 -20.74
C GLY A 284 4.99 34.59 -19.82
N GLU A 285 5.27 34.80 -18.52
CA GLU A 285 5.29 33.73 -17.51
C GLU A 285 3.90 33.12 -17.29
N LEU A 286 2.85 33.94 -17.20
CA LEU A 286 1.48 33.45 -17.02
C LEU A 286 0.97 32.65 -18.23
N ALA A 287 1.29 33.11 -19.45
CA ALA A 287 0.97 32.39 -20.68
C ALA A 287 1.77 31.08 -20.78
N GLY A 288 3.04 31.09 -20.35
CA GLY A 288 3.88 29.90 -20.25
C GLY A 288 3.30 28.85 -19.30
N GLN A 289 2.84 29.25 -18.11
CA GLN A 289 2.23 28.33 -17.14
C GLN A 289 0.95 27.67 -17.67
N LYS A 290 0.02 28.45 -18.25
CA LYS A 290 -1.21 27.89 -18.82
C LYS A 290 -0.94 26.94 -20.00
N TYR A 291 0.09 27.22 -20.79
CA TYR A 291 0.50 26.35 -21.89
C TYR A 291 1.11 25.03 -21.38
N GLN A 292 1.94 25.07 -20.34
CA GLN A 292 2.47 23.87 -19.67
C GLN A 292 1.35 23.02 -19.04
N ASP A 293 0.35 23.66 -18.42
CA ASP A 293 -0.82 22.97 -17.87
C ASP A 293 -1.67 22.30 -18.97
N TYR A 294 -1.79 22.94 -20.13
CA TYR A 294 -2.49 22.35 -21.27
C TYR A 294 -1.73 21.14 -21.83
N LEU A 295 -0.41 21.27 -22.04
CA LEU A 295 0.43 20.19 -22.52
C LEU A 295 0.43 18.99 -21.57
N SER A 296 0.54 19.23 -20.26
CA SER A 296 0.50 18.16 -19.26
C SER A 296 -0.83 17.40 -19.27
N LYS A 297 -1.96 18.08 -19.46
CA LYS A 297 -3.28 17.44 -19.63
C LYS A 297 -3.35 16.59 -20.89
N GLU A 298 -2.81 17.05 -22.01
CA GLU A 298 -2.75 16.24 -23.23
C GLU A 298 -1.84 15.02 -23.07
N HIS A 299 -0.67 15.19 -22.46
CA HIS A 299 0.26 14.09 -22.17
C HIS A 299 -0.40 13.05 -21.25
N GLN A 300 -1.18 13.48 -20.25
CA GLN A 300 -1.97 12.57 -19.41
C GLN A 300 -3.04 11.81 -20.20
N LYS A 301 -3.72 12.44 -21.18
CA LYS A 301 -4.68 11.74 -22.05
C LYS A 301 -3.99 10.68 -22.90
N VAL A 302 -2.81 10.98 -23.46
CA VAL A 302 -2.01 10.01 -24.23
C VAL A 302 -1.59 8.85 -23.32
N LEU A 303 -1.14 9.15 -22.10
CA LEU A 303 -0.80 8.13 -21.11
C LEU A 303 -1.99 7.21 -20.80
N ALA A 304 -3.16 7.78 -20.51
CA ALA A 304 -4.38 7.02 -20.22
C ALA A 304 -4.75 6.09 -21.39
N ARG A 305 -4.74 6.61 -22.63
CA ARG A 305 -4.98 5.79 -23.83
C ARG A 305 -3.93 4.69 -24.01
N ALA A 306 -2.67 4.98 -23.70
CA ALA A 306 -1.59 3.99 -23.79
C ALA A 306 -1.65 2.93 -22.68
N LEU A 307 -2.27 3.23 -21.53
CA LEU A 307 -2.52 2.20 -20.52
C LEU A 307 -3.58 1.19 -21.01
N GLU A 308 -4.60 1.66 -21.72
CA GLU A 308 -5.68 0.85 -22.28
C GLU A 308 -5.26 0.08 -23.55
N ASP A 309 -4.58 0.75 -24.50
CA ASP A 309 -4.16 0.15 -25.76
C ASP A 309 -2.70 -0.34 -25.73
N PRO A 310 -2.45 -1.67 -25.73
CA PRO A 310 -1.10 -2.23 -25.73
C PRO A 310 -0.31 -1.89 -27.01
N LYS A 311 -0.96 -1.64 -28.15
CA LYS A 311 -0.27 -1.24 -29.40
C LYS A 311 0.26 0.18 -29.28
N LEU A 312 -0.58 1.10 -28.81
CA LEU A 312 -0.17 2.48 -28.55
C LEU A 312 0.96 2.53 -27.52
N ARG A 313 0.83 1.79 -26.40
CA ARG A 313 1.91 1.65 -25.41
C ARG A 313 3.23 1.24 -26.04
N LYS A 314 3.20 0.15 -26.82
CA LYS A 314 4.40 -0.37 -27.48
C LYS A 314 5.00 0.65 -28.44
N SER A 315 4.17 1.35 -29.22
CA SER A 315 4.65 2.36 -30.16
C SER A 315 5.33 3.56 -29.48
N ILE A 316 4.80 4.03 -28.33
CA ILE A 316 5.42 5.11 -27.55
C ILE A 316 6.76 4.64 -26.95
N VAL A 317 6.79 3.45 -26.38
CA VAL A 317 8.02 2.86 -25.78
C VAL A 317 9.09 2.61 -26.83
N ASP A 318 8.73 2.06 -28.00
CA ASP A 318 9.64 1.81 -29.11
C ASP A 318 10.17 3.13 -29.68
N TYR A 319 9.32 4.16 -29.81
CA TYR A 319 9.74 5.49 -30.23
C TYR A 319 10.76 6.10 -29.26
N TYR A 320 10.48 6.06 -27.96
CA TYR A 320 11.37 6.57 -26.90
C TYR A 320 12.71 5.83 -26.86
N ASN A 321 12.68 4.49 -26.91
CA ASN A 321 13.90 3.68 -26.92
C ASN A 321 14.71 3.89 -28.20
N GLY A 322 14.05 4.07 -29.34
CA GLY A 322 14.72 4.44 -30.58
C GLY A 322 15.40 5.81 -30.46
N TYR A 323 14.69 6.81 -29.94
CA TYR A 323 15.25 8.15 -29.77
C TYR A 323 16.46 8.17 -28.84
N ARG A 324 16.43 7.42 -27.74
CA ARG A 324 17.58 7.29 -26.82
C ARG A 324 18.79 6.58 -27.42
N LYS A 325 18.59 5.75 -28.45
CA LYS A 325 19.67 5.04 -29.15
C LYS A 325 20.26 5.89 -30.27
N ASP A 326 19.50 6.83 -30.81
CA ASP A 326 19.97 7.72 -31.86
C ASP A 326 20.97 8.74 -31.32
N ASN A 327 22.03 8.99 -32.09
CA ASN A 327 22.98 10.06 -31.83
C ASN A 327 22.26 11.43 -31.79
N PRO A 328 22.83 12.47 -31.16
CA PRO A 328 22.21 13.80 -31.07
C PRO A 328 21.73 14.36 -32.42
N PHE A 329 22.49 14.12 -33.50
CA PHE A 329 22.08 14.49 -34.86
C PHE A 329 20.91 13.65 -35.39
N GLY A 330 20.84 12.36 -35.06
CA GLY A 330 19.71 11.50 -35.41
C GLY A 330 18.42 11.93 -34.70
N GLN A 331 18.53 12.47 -33.48
CA GLN A 331 17.41 13.01 -32.73
C GLN A 331 16.78 14.23 -33.40
N LEU A 332 17.60 15.12 -33.97
CA LEU A 332 17.15 16.32 -34.69
C LEU A 332 16.46 15.99 -36.03
N ILE A 333 16.90 14.94 -36.72
CA ILE A 333 16.44 14.63 -38.08
C ILE A 333 15.31 13.60 -38.09
N ARG A 334 15.01 12.95 -36.95
CA ARG A 334 13.98 11.90 -36.89
C ARG A 334 12.62 12.49 -37.31
N PRO A 335 12.07 12.10 -38.48
CA PRO A 335 10.85 12.70 -38.97
C PRO A 335 9.73 12.41 -37.98
N PHE A 336 8.84 13.39 -37.80
CA PHE A 336 7.59 13.19 -37.07
C PHE A 336 6.77 12.13 -37.79
N GLN A 337 7.01 10.87 -37.43
CA GLN A 337 6.18 9.76 -37.89
C GLN A 337 4.76 10.04 -37.37
N LYS A 338 3.75 9.75 -38.19
CA LYS A 338 2.32 9.90 -37.83
C LYS A 338 1.93 8.82 -36.82
N THR A 339 2.51 8.84 -35.63
CA THR A 339 2.33 7.82 -34.59
C THR A 339 1.14 8.10 -33.69
N GLY A 340 0.37 9.17 -33.95
CA GLY A 340 -0.82 9.54 -33.16
C GLY A 340 -0.49 10.14 -31.79
N PHE A 341 0.78 10.46 -31.52
CA PHE A 341 1.24 11.17 -30.33
C PHE A 341 2.35 12.17 -30.69
N SER A 342 2.49 13.24 -29.91
CA SER A 342 3.57 14.21 -30.09
C SER A 342 4.89 13.69 -29.52
N HIS A 343 6.02 14.23 -30.00
CA HIS A 343 7.35 13.91 -29.48
C HIS A 343 7.47 14.19 -27.97
N GLY A 344 7.00 15.36 -27.54
CA GLY A 344 6.96 15.74 -26.12
C GLY A 344 6.14 14.75 -25.29
N ALA A 345 4.95 14.38 -25.77
CA ALA A 345 4.12 13.38 -25.09
C ALA A 345 4.84 12.04 -24.95
N ALA A 346 5.57 11.60 -25.98
CA ALA A 346 6.34 10.36 -25.90
C ALA A 346 7.47 10.44 -24.86
N MET A 347 8.20 11.54 -24.78
CA MET A 347 9.30 11.71 -23.82
C MET A 347 8.81 11.71 -22.37
N ASP A 348 7.70 12.40 -22.12
CA ASP A 348 7.16 12.52 -20.76
C ASP A 348 6.46 11.23 -20.32
N THR A 349 5.74 10.56 -21.23
CA THR A 349 4.93 9.38 -20.86
C THR A 349 5.71 8.07 -20.93
N ALA A 350 6.70 7.93 -21.81
CA ALA A 350 7.39 6.65 -22.02
C ALA A 350 8.07 6.07 -20.76
N PRO A 351 8.76 6.84 -19.89
CA PRO A 351 9.35 6.29 -18.67
C PRO A 351 8.31 5.60 -17.77
N SER A 352 7.14 6.25 -17.61
CA SER A 352 6.02 5.69 -16.83
C SER A 352 5.43 4.44 -17.47
N LEU A 353 5.32 4.41 -18.80
CA LEU A 353 4.87 3.24 -19.56
C LEU A 353 5.86 2.07 -19.49
N ILE A 354 7.17 2.34 -19.48
CA ILE A 354 8.22 1.31 -19.31
C ILE A 354 8.11 0.67 -17.92
N GLU A 355 7.94 1.47 -16.87
CA GLU A 355 7.73 0.93 -15.52
C GLU A 355 6.45 0.11 -15.41
N PHE A 356 5.36 0.60 -16.03
CA PHE A 356 4.10 -0.13 -16.08
C PHE A 356 4.25 -1.46 -16.82
N GLN A 357 4.93 -1.47 -17.98
CA GLN A 357 5.20 -2.68 -18.75
C GLN A 357 6.04 -3.68 -17.94
N LYS A 358 7.08 -3.23 -17.24
CA LYS A 358 7.88 -4.10 -16.33
C LYS A 358 7.02 -4.73 -15.24
N LYS A 359 6.07 -3.97 -14.65
CA LYS A 359 5.13 -4.48 -13.63
C LYS A 359 4.18 -5.51 -14.24
N LEU A 360 3.64 -5.26 -15.43
CA LEU A 360 2.79 -6.21 -16.15
C LEU A 360 3.55 -7.49 -16.48
N ASP A 361 4.77 -7.39 -17.00
CA ASP A 361 5.60 -8.55 -17.36
C ASP A 361 5.97 -9.37 -16.12
N ALA A 362 6.27 -8.72 -15.00
CA ALA A 362 6.50 -9.39 -13.72
C ALA A 362 5.25 -10.13 -13.22
N GLN A 363 4.06 -9.53 -13.36
CA GLN A 363 2.80 -10.19 -13.01
C GLN A 363 2.49 -11.37 -13.92
N LEU A 364 2.71 -11.21 -15.23
CA LEU A 364 2.49 -12.26 -16.22
C LEU A 364 3.46 -13.43 -16.02
N LYS A 365 4.72 -13.14 -15.69
CA LYS A 365 5.70 -14.15 -15.29
C LYS A 365 5.25 -14.90 -14.03
N LEU A 366 4.86 -14.17 -12.98
CA LEU A 366 4.38 -14.78 -11.74
C LEU A 366 3.09 -15.61 -11.94
N ALA A 367 2.20 -15.20 -12.84
CA ALA A 367 1.03 -15.99 -13.23
C ALA A 367 1.44 -17.27 -13.96
N LYS A 368 2.38 -17.19 -14.91
CA LYS A 368 2.95 -18.37 -15.60
C LYS A 368 3.65 -19.33 -14.64
N ASP A 369 4.45 -18.80 -13.71
CA ASP A 369 5.16 -19.61 -12.71
C ASP A 369 4.17 -20.31 -11.76
N ARG A 370 3.09 -19.62 -11.36
CA ARG A 370 2.00 -20.23 -10.57
C ARG A 370 1.22 -21.28 -11.33
N ALA A 371 0.96 -21.06 -12.61
CA ALA A 371 0.32 -22.04 -13.48
C ALA A 371 1.23 -23.27 -13.66
N ALA A 372 2.52 -23.08 -13.95
CA ALA A 372 3.50 -24.15 -14.04
C ALA A 372 3.61 -24.94 -12.73
N LYS A 373 3.67 -24.25 -11.59
CA LYS A 373 3.69 -24.90 -10.26
C LYS A 373 2.42 -25.70 -9.99
N SER A 374 1.27 -25.22 -10.45
CA SER A 374 -0.02 -25.91 -10.30
C SER A 374 -0.10 -27.12 -11.23
N ASN A 375 0.39 -27.00 -12.48
CA ASN A 375 0.48 -28.09 -13.44
C ASN A 375 1.49 -29.18 -13.03
N ALA A 376 2.49 -28.81 -12.22
CA ALA A 376 3.45 -29.74 -11.63
C ALA A 376 2.92 -30.44 -10.36
N ASP A 377 1.76 -30.06 -9.82
CA ASP A 377 1.17 -30.72 -8.65
C ASP A 377 0.65 -32.12 -9.05
N PRO A 378 1.15 -33.22 -8.45
CA PRO A 378 0.70 -34.58 -8.76
C PRO A 378 -0.81 -34.77 -8.57
N LEU A 379 -1.39 -34.10 -7.57
CA LEU A 379 -2.83 -34.18 -7.29
C LEU A 379 -3.64 -33.47 -8.38
N TYR A 380 -3.11 -32.37 -8.92
CA TYR A 380 -3.71 -31.68 -10.06
C TYR A 380 -3.62 -32.53 -11.33
N GLN A 381 -2.49 -33.20 -11.59
CA GLN A 381 -2.36 -34.13 -12.72
C GLN A 381 -3.31 -35.32 -12.59
N GLN A 382 -3.48 -35.87 -11.38
CA GLN A 382 -4.43 -36.94 -11.12
C GLN A 382 -5.87 -36.46 -11.37
N ALA A 383 -6.23 -35.27 -10.88
CA ALA A 383 -7.53 -34.68 -11.12
C ALA A 383 -7.78 -34.42 -12.61
N ALA A 384 -6.80 -33.86 -13.33
CA ALA A 384 -6.90 -33.58 -14.76
C ALA A 384 -7.13 -34.84 -15.58
N ARG A 385 -6.43 -35.94 -15.25
CA ARG A 385 -6.64 -37.27 -15.87
C ARG A 385 -8.04 -37.82 -15.59
N GLN A 386 -8.54 -37.68 -14.36
CA GLN A 386 -9.88 -38.16 -13.98
C GLN A 386 -11.02 -37.32 -14.58
N CYS A 387 -10.79 -36.03 -14.79
CA CYS A 387 -11.79 -35.07 -15.26
C CYS A 387 -11.70 -34.77 -16.77
N GLY A 388 -10.81 -35.43 -17.52
CA GLY A 388 -10.63 -35.18 -18.95
C GLY A 388 -10.27 -33.72 -19.27
N TRP A 389 -9.51 -33.06 -18.40
CA TRP A 389 -9.10 -31.64 -18.53
C TRP A 389 -10.22 -30.59 -18.48
N ASN A 390 -11.44 -30.94 -18.05
CA ASN A 390 -12.45 -29.91 -17.79
C ASN A 390 -12.06 -29.08 -16.56
N ASP A 391 -11.89 -27.77 -16.72
CA ASP A 391 -11.35 -26.86 -15.69
C ASP A 391 -12.16 -26.89 -14.38
N THR A 392 -13.50 -26.91 -14.45
CA THR A 392 -14.36 -26.89 -13.26
C THR A 392 -14.23 -28.19 -12.47
N CYS A 393 -14.36 -29.33 -13.16
CA CYS A 393 -14.16 -30.65 -12.57
C CYS A 393 -12.76 -30.81 -11.98
N THR A 394 -11.72 -30.40 -12.73
CA THR A 394 -10.32 -30.51 -12.31
C THR A 394 -10.06 -29.70 -11.05
N THR A 395 -10.62 -28.49 -10.97
CA THR A 395 -10.46 -27.61 -9.79
C THR A 395 -11.12 -28.21 -8.55
N ASP A 396 -12.36 -28.68 -8.68
CA ASP A 396 -13.10 -29.29 -7.57
C ASP A 396 -12.47 -30.60 -7.11
N ARG A 397 -12.03 -31.44 -8.07
CA ARG A 397 -11.37 -32.70 -7.78
C ARG A 397 -10.01 -32.49 -7.12
N THR A 398 -9.22 -31.52 -7.60
CA THR A 398 -7.93 -31.15 -6.98
C THR A 398 -8.16 -30.66 -5.54
N ARG A 399 -9.19 -29.85 -5.29
CA ARG A 399 -9.53 -29.40 -3.94
C ARG A 399 -9.87 -30.57 -3.02
N LYS A 400 -10.68 -31.53 -3.48
CA LYS A 400 -11.01 -32.75 -2.72
C LYS A 400 -9.77 -33.60 -2.43
N LEU A 401 -8.91 -33.83 -3.43
CA LEU A 401 -7.67 -34.60 -3.25
C LEU A 401 -6.69 -33.93 -2.27
N ARG A 402 -6.56 -32.60 -2.30
CA ARG A 402 -5.74 -31.86 -1.33
C ARG A 402 -6.29 -31.96 0.09
N ALA A 403 -7.61 -31.83 0.25
CA ALA A 403 -8.27 -31.99 1.56
C ALA A 403 -8.09 -33.42 2.11
N GLN A 404 -8.20 -34.44 1.26
CA GLN A 404 -7.94 -35.84 1.65
C GLN A 404 -6.47 -36.05 2.05
N ALA A 405 -5.52 -35.49 1.28
CA ALA A 405 -4.10 -35.58 1.61
C ALA A 405 -3.76 -34.88 2.94
N GLU A 406 -4.40 -33.76 3.24
CA GLU A 406 -4.24 -33.04 4.51
C GLU A 406 -4.83 -33.84 5.68
N GLN A 407 -6.03 -34.42 5.51
CA GLN A 407 -6.61 -35.31 6.51
C GLN A 407 -5.73 -36.54 6.78
N ALA A 408 -5.14 -37.13 5.75
CA ALA A 408 -4.20 -38.24 5.89
C ALA A 408 -2.95 -37.82 6.69
N ARG A 409 -2.35 -36.67 6.37
CA ARG A 409 -1.20 -36.13 7.14
C ARG A 409 -1.55 -35.87 8.60
N ASN A 410 -2.72 -35.30 8.88
CA ASN A 410 -3.16 -35.05 10.25
C ASN A 410 -3.39 -36.37 11.00
N ARG A 411 -3.94 -37.38 10.34
CA ARG A 411 -4.10 -38.73 10.91
C ARG A 411 -2.75 -39.36 11.22
N ASP A 412 -1.78 -39.26 10.32
CA ASP A 412 -0.42 -39.78 10.50
C ASP A 412 0.32 -39.05 11.63
N ALA A 413 0.14 -37.74 11.75
CA ALA A 413 0.69 -36.95 12.87
C ALA A 413 0.12 -37.43 14.21
N VAL A 414 -1.20 -37.63 14.31
CA VAL A 414 -1.83 -38.16 15.53
C VAL A 414 -1.33 -39.58 15.86
N ILE A 415 -1.10 -40.42 14.85
CA ILE A 415 -0.54 -41.77 15.04
C ILE A 415 0.91 -41.68 15.54
N ALA A 416 1.71 -40.78 14.97
CA ALA A 416 3.10 -40.55 15.40
C ALA A 416 3.17 -40.03 16.85
N ASP A 417 2.27 -39.12 17.23
CA ASP A 417 2.17 -38.61 18.60
C ASP A 417 1.73 -39.70 19.58
N LYS A 418 0.78 -40.56 19.21
CA LYS A 418 0.41 -41.73 20.04
C LYS A 418 1.56 -42.71 20.19
N LYS A 419 2.34 -42.95 19.13
CA LYS A 419 3.47 -43.89 19.16
C LYS A 419 4.63 -43.38 20.02
N THR A 420 4.85 -42.06 20.06
CA THR A 420 5.86 -41.44 20.93
C THR A 420 5.38 -41.35 22.39
N ALA A 421 4.07 -41.21 22.63
CA ALA A 421 3.48 -41.28 23.97
C ALA A 421 3.50 -42.70 24.57
N SER A 422 3.43 -43.76 23.75
CA SER A 422 3.42 -45.15 24.22
C SER A 422 4.79 -45.75 24.55
N THR A 423 5.90 -45.07 24.23
CA THR A 423 7.21 -45.41 24.80
C THR A 423 7.31 -44.79 26.19
N PRO A 424 7.22 -45.57 27.28
CA PRO A 424 7.45 -45.02 28.62
C PRO A 424 8.86 -44.45 28.64
N LYS A 425 8.96 -43.13 28.74
CA LYS A 425 10.22 -42.44 28.96
C LYS A 425 10.72 -42.92 30.31
N VAL A 426 11.60 -43.92 30.33
CA VAL A 426 12.37 -44.29 31.52
C VAL A 426 13.13 -43.03 31.89
N ARG A 427 12.56 -42.27 32.82
CA ARG A 427 13.10 -41.01 33.31
C ARG A 427 14.45 -41.37 33.90
N SER A 428 15.52 -41.02 33.19
CA SER A 428 16.89 -41.37 33.60
C SER A 428 17.08 -40.91 35.04
N GLU A 429 17.74 -41.74 35.84
CA GLU A 429 17.94 -41.50 37.27
C GLU A 429 18.56 -40.11 37.53
N ARG A 430 19.39 -39.64 36.59
CA ARG A 430 19.94 -38.29 36.54
C ARG A 430 18.89 -37.17 36.50
N GLN A 431 17.81 -37.34 35.73
CA GLN A 431 16.74 -36.34 35.67
C GLN A 431 15.93 -36.30 36.97
N ARG A 432 15.76 -37.43 37.65
CA ARG A 432 15.13 -37.47 38.99
C ARG A 432 15.98 -36.76 40.02
N HIS A 433 17.31 -36.86 39.95
CA HIS A 433 18.21 -36.12 40.81
C HIS A 433 18.16 -34.61 40.57
N ILE A 434 18.12 -34.16 39.31
CA ILE A 434 18.00 -32.72 38.97
C ILE A 434 16.67 -32.15 39.48
N ASP A 435 15.57 -32.86 39.25
CA ASP A 435 14.25 -32.41 39.71
C ASP A 435 14.19 -32.37 41.25
N LYS A 436 14.81 -33.35 41.93
CA LYS A 436 14.91 -33.37 43.41
C LYS A 436 15.80 -32.25 43.96
N GLN A 437 16.88 -31.89 43.26
CA GLN A 437 17.73 -30.75 43.61
C GLN A 437 16.97 -29.42 43.47
N ALA A 438 16.20 -29.26 42.39
CA ALA A 438 15.39 -28.06 42.16
C ALA A 438 14.27 -27.91 43.20
N GLU A 439 13.68 -29.01 43.66
CA GLU A 439 12.69 -29.00 44.74
C GLU A 439 13.32 -28.55 46.08
N LEU A 440 14.51 -29.04 46.40
CA LEU A 440 15.26 -28.62 47.60
C LEU A 440 15.62 -27.13 47.56
N ASP A 441 16.07 -26.62 46.41
CA ASP A 441 16.36 -25.19 46.24
C ASP A 441 15.11 -24.32 46.42
N ARG A 442 13.94 -24.82 46.01
CA ARG A 442 12.64 -24.15 46.20
C ARG A 442 12.27 -24.08 47.69
N GLN A 443 12.44 -25.18 48.41
CA GLN A 443 12.19 -25.26 49.85
C GLN A 443 13.14 -24.35 50.65
N SER A 444 14.43 -24.29 50.28
CA SER A 444 15.38 -23.38 50.92
C SER A 444 15.03 -21.91 50.68
N ARG A 445 14.51 -21.57 49.50
CA ARG A 445 14.11 -20.19 49.18
C ARG A 445 12.86 -19.75 49.94
N GLU A 446 11.90 -20.65 50.16
CA GLU A 446 10.71 -20.38 50.98
C GLU A 446 11.02 -20.24 52.47
N GLN A 447 12.05 -20.93 52.97
CA GLN A 447 12.50 -20.77 54.36
C GLN A 447 13.27 -19.45 54.57
N LEU A 448 14.09 -19.03 53.60
CA LEU A 448 14.86 -17.77 53.69
C LEU A 448 14.01 -16.52 53.45
N GLY A 449 12.90 -16.63 52.71
CA GLY A 449 12.00 -15.50 52.42
C GLY A 449 11.17 -15.00 53.62
N LYS A 450 11.11 -15.75 54.72
CA LYS A 450 10.25 -15.40 55.88
C LYS A 450 10.94 -14.52 56.94
N ASN A 451 12.25 -14.32 56.86
CA ASN A 451 13.03 -13.60 57.88
C ASN A 451 13.75 -12.33 57.35
N GLY A 452 13.37 -11.84 56.16
CA GLY A 452 14.14 -10.82 55.43
C GLY A 452 13.77 -9.34 55.63
N ASP A 453 12.76 -9.01 56.44
CA ASP A 453 12.34 -7.62 56.66
C ASP A 453 12.69 -7.17 58.09
N LYS A 454 13.98 -6.92 58.35
CA LYS A 454 14.46 -5.95 59.35
C LYS A 454 15.98 -5.80 59.28
N ALA A 455 16.41 -4.54 59.36
CA ALA A 455 17.77 -4.04 59.56
C ALA A 455 18.67 -3.85 58.32
N VAL A 456 18.65 -2.61 57.81
CA VAL A 456 19.77 -2.00 57.08
C VAL A 456 20.44 -0.99 58.01
N ALA A 457 21.65 -1.29 58.47
CA ALA A 457 22.59 -0.30 59.00
C ALA A 457 24.05 -0.73 58.70
N LYS A 458 24.79 0.24 58.15
CA LYS A 458 26.20 0.37 57.72
C LYS A 458 27.28 -0.72 58.00
N PRO A 459 28.33 -0.77 57.15
CA PRO A 459 29.31 -1.86 57.15
C PRO A 459 30.52 -1.59 58.06
N ALA A 460 30.95 -2.62 58.78
CA ALA A 460 32.30 -2.74 59.32
C ALA A 460 32.94 -4.02 58.77
N LYS A 461 34.16 -3.90 58.25
CA LYS A 461 34.99 -5.04 57.80
C LYS A 461 35.27 -5.98 58.98
N PRO A 462 35.31 -7.30 58.74
CA PRO A 462 36.48 -8.04 59.20
C PRO A 462 37.07 -8.94 58.11
N LYS A 463 38.40 -9.01 58.13
CA LYS A 463 39.20 -9.97 57.38
C LYS A 463 39.13 -11.31 58.09
N THR A 464 38.37 -12.25 57.53
CA THR A 464 38.56 -13.67 57.81
C THR A 464 38.13 -14.46 56.59
N LYS A 465 39.08 -15.13 55.92
CA LYS A 465 38.82 -16.02 54.79
C LYS A 465 38.14 -17.28 55.31
N VAL A 466 36.83 -17.22 55.53
CA VAL A 466 35.98 -18.40 55.57
C VAL A 466 35.52 -18.64 54.14
N GLN A 467 36.06 -19.66 53.47
CA GLN A 467 35.52 -20.11 52.19
C GLN A 467 34.05 -20.46 52.41
N SER A 468 33.16 -19.70 51.77
CA SER A 468 31.73 -19.94 51.83
C SER A 468 31.43 -21.35 51.31
N GLU A 469 30.41 -21.98 51.87
CA GLU A 469 29.99 -23.34 51.51
C GLU A 469 29.72 -23.47 50.00
N ARG A 470 29.26 -22.39 49.38
CA ARG A 470 29.09 -22.25 47.93
C ARG A 470 30.40 -22.38 47.16
N GLN A 471 31.51 -21.84 47.68
CA GLN A 471 32.82 -21.97 47.06
C GLN A 471 33.33 -23.42 47.13
N ARG A 472 33.09 -24.12 48.24
CA ARG A 472 33.42 -25.55 48.37
C ARG A 472 32.63 -26.42 47.40
N HIS A 473 31.36 -26.07 47.13
CA HIS A 473 30.56 -26.76 46.13
C HIS A 473 31.07 -26.53 44.71
N ILE A 474 31.49 -25.31 44.37
CA ILE A 474 32.09 -24.99 43.07
C ILE A 474 33.41 -25.74 42.89
N ASP A 475 34.26 -25.75 43.92
CA ASP A 475 35.55 -26.44 43.88
C ASP A 475 35.35 -27.96 43.76
N LYS A 476 34.36 -28.53 44.45
CA LYS A 476 33.99 -29.95 44.36
C LYS A 476 33.38 -30.32 43.00
N GLN A 477 32.62 -29.42 42.37
CA GLN A 477 32.09 -29.60 41.01
C GLN A 477 33.23 -29.62 39.98
N ALA A 478 34.20 -28.71 40.12
CA ALA A 478 35.38 -28.64 39.25
C ALA A 478 36.27 -29.88 39.39
N GLU A 479 36.33 -30.48 40.58
CA GLU A 479 37.09 -31.71 40.81
C GLU A 479 36.43 -32.95 40.19
N LEU A 480 35.10 -33.05 40.25
CA LEU A 480 34.34 -34.11 39.55
C LEU A 480 34.48 -34.02 38.02
N ASP A 481 34.50 -32.81 37.47
CA ASP A 481 34.73 -32.59 36.04
C ASP A 481 36.17 -32.98 35.63
N ARG A 482 37.17 -32.75 36.49
CA ARG A 482 38.54 -33.25 36.30
C ARG A 482 38.61 -34.77 36.31
N GLN A 483 37.98 -35.42 37.28
CA GLN A 483 37.94 -36.88 37.37
C GLN A 483 37.25 -37.53 36.16
N SER A 484 36.16 -36.95 35.67
CA SER A 484 35.52 -37.40 34.43
C SER A 484 36.46 -37.27 33.24
N ARG A 485 37.18 -36.14 33.11
CA ARG A 485 38.11 -35.93 32.00
C ARG A 485 39.29 -36.90 32.03
N GLU A 486 39.76 -37.29 33.21
CA GLU A 486 40.83 -38.28 33.36
C GLU A 486 40.35 -39.72 33.12
N GLN A 487 39.11 -40.06 33.48
CA GLN A 487 38.53 -41.37 33.16
C GLN A 487 38.26 -41.52 31.65
N PHE A 488 37.81 -40.45 30.97
CA PHE A 488 37.58 -40.48 29.53
C PHE A 488 38.87 -40.33 28.70
N GLY A 489 39.93 -39.73 29.25
CA GLY A 489 41.24 -39.61 28.57
C GLY A 489 42.05 -40.90 28.54
N LYS A 490 41.91 -41.78 29.55
CA LYS A 490 42.73 -43.00 29.67
C LYS A 490 42.32 -44.15 28.74
N ASN A 491 41.15 -44.07 28.10
CA ASN A 491 40.67 -45.07 27.14
C ASN A 491 40.82 -44.66 25.67
N GLY A 492 41.48 -43.52 25.38
CA GLY A 492 41.63 -42.99 24.02
C GLY A 492 42.87 -43.46 23.24
N ASP A 493 43.91 -43.96 23.91
CA ASP A 493 45.25 -44.13 23.29
C ASP A 493 45.70 -45.59 23.07
N LYS A 494 44.77 -46.56 23.06
CA LYS A 494 45.10 -47.95 22.69
C LYS A 494 44.11 -48.54 21.70
N ALA A 495 44.11 -48.02 20.47
CA ALA A 495 43.90 -48.79 19.24
C ALA A 495 44.02 -47.86 18.03
N VAL A 496 45.02 -48.10 17.18
CA VAL A 496 44.88 -48.33 15.74
C VAL A 496 46.30 -48.28 15.16
N ALA A 497 46.81 -49.47 14.87
CA ALA A 497 47.97 -49.66 14.02
C ALA A 497 47.71 -49.02 12.64
N LYS A 498 48.75 -48.40 12.09
CA LYS A 498 48.81 -47.96 10.69
C LYS A 498 48.29 -49.04 9.74
N PRO A 499 47.42 -48.69 8.78
CA PRO A 499 47.47 -49.30 7.47
C PRO A 499 48.01 -48.29 6.45
N ALA A 500 48.75 -48.84 5.49
CA ALA A 500 49.29 -48.16 4.33
C ALA A 500 48.21 -47.40 3.55
N LYS A 501 48.64 -46.30 2.93
CA LYS A 501 47.84 -45.41 2.07
C LYS A 501 47.13 -46.19 0.94
N PRO A 502 45.81 -45.97 0.76
CA PRO A 502 45.26 -45.77 -0.56
C PRO A 502 44.69 -44.36 -0.68
N LYS A 503 45.05 -43.68 -1.77
CA LYS A 503 44.55 -42.35 -2.12
C LYS A 503 43.08 -42.47 -2.56
N THR A 504 42.13 -42.30 -1.65
CA THR A 504 40.74 -42.06 -2.04
C THR A 504 40.08 -41.10 -1.06
N LYS A 505 39.90 -39.84 -1.49
CA LYS A 505 39.15 -38.82 -0.73
C LYS A 505 37.68 -39.23 -0.71
N VAL A 506 37.20 -39.74 0.42
CA VAL A 506 35.76 -39.93 0.64
C VAL A 506 35.14 -38.56 0.90
N GLN A 507 34.48 -38.01 -0.10
CA GLN A 507 33.65 -36.82 0.05
C GLN A 507 32.43 -37.15 0.95
N SER A 508 32.16 -36.29 1.92
CA SER A 508 30.95 -36.38 2.74
C SER A 508 29.70 -36.28 1.86
N GLU A 509 28.62 -36.95 2.27
CA GLU A 509 27.36 -36.99 1.52
C GLU A 509 26.79 -35.59 1.23
N ARG A 510 27.02 -34.65 2.16
CA ARG A 510 26.70 -33.24 1.98
C ARG A 510 27.51 -32.58 0.86
N GLN A 511 28.78 -32.94 0.70
CA GLN A 511 29.62 -32.42 -0.38
C GLN A 511 29.18 -32.97 -1.73
N ARG A 512 28.76 -34.24 -1.82
CA ARG A 512 28.20 -34.81 -3.05
C ARG A 512 26.91 -34.13 -3.48
N HIS A 513 26.06 -33.73 -2.53
CA HIS A 513 24.87 -32.95 -2.84
C HIS A 513 25.17 -31.56 -3.38
N ILE A 514 26.19 -30.88 -2.82
CA ILE A 514 26.63 -29.56 -3.29
C ILE A 514 27.23 -29.68 -4.70
N ASP A 515 28.09 -30.68 -4.91
CA ASP A 515 28.75 -30.90 -6.21
C ASP A 515 27.71 -31.28 -7.29
N LYS A 516 26.71 -32.11 -6.93
CA LYS A 516 25.60 -32.48 -7.83
C LYS A 516 24.68 -31.29 -8.16
N GLN A 517 24.47 -30.37 -7.22
CA GLN A 517 23.70 -29.15 -7.47
C GLN A 517 24.45 -28.21 -8.43
N ALA A 518 25.77 -28.05 -8.23
CA ALA A 518 26.62 -27.24 -9.09
C ALA A 518 26.71 -27.80 -10.53
N GLU A 519 26.64 -29.12 -10.70
CA GLU A 519 26.66 -29.76 -12.01
C GLU A 519 25.36 -29.55 -12.79
N LEU A 520 24.20 -29.60 -12.13
CA LEU A 520 22.90 -29.27 -12.75
C LEU A 520 22.81 -27.81 -13.20
N ASP A 521 23.37 -26.89 -12.42
CA ASP A 521 23.45 -25.46 -12.78
C ASP A 521 24.37 -25.25 -14.00
N ARG A 522 25.45 -26.02 -14.11
CA ARG A 522 26.38 -25.97 -15.25
C ARG A 522 25.75 -26.52 -16.53
N GLN A 523 25.07 -27.66 -16.45
CA GLN A 523 24.32 -28.24 -17.57
C GLN A 523 23.23 -27.30 -18.08
N SER A 524 22.49 -26.65 -17.18
CA SER A 524 21.49 -25.64 -17.56
C SER A 524 22.13 -24.48 -18.31
N ARG A 525 23.29 -23.99 -17.84
CA ARG A 525 23.99 -22.87 -18.50
C ARG A 525 24.53 -23.23 -19.88
N GLU A 526 25.01 -24.46 -20.08
CA GLU A 526 25.49 -24.93 -21.39
C GLU A 526 24.34 -25.18 -22.38
N GLN A 527 23.17 -25.59 -21.89
CA GLN A 527 21.99 -25.79 -22.72
C GLN A 527 21.42 -24.44 -23.22
N PHE A 528 21.43 -23.40 -22.39
CA PHE A 528 21.02 -22.04 -22.79
C PHE A 528 22.09 -21.27 -23.59
N GLY A 529 23.35 -21.70 -23.57
CA GLY A 529 24.44 -21.05 -24.32
C GLY A 529 24.54 -21.47 -25.78
N LYS A 530 24.01 -22.64 -26.16
CA LYS A 530 24.16 -23.19 -27.53
C LYS A 530 23.11 -22.71 -28.54
N ASP A 531 22.04 -22.06 -28.08
CA ASP A 531 20.99 -21.53 -28.95
C ASP A 531 21.19 -20.06 -29.35
N GLY A 532 22.29 -19.43 -28.92
CA GLY A 532 22.58 -18.01 -29.16
C GLY A 532 23.32 -17.67 -30.46
N ASP A 533 24.02 -18.63 -31.08
CA ASP A 533 25.02 -18.34 -32.13
C ASP A 533 24.77 -19.07 -33.47
N LYS A 534 23.51 -19.18 -33.91
CA LYS A 534 23.21 -19.56 -35.31
C LYS A 534 22.37 -18.53 -36.06
N ALA A 535 23.12 -17.75 -36.85
CA ALA A 535 22.80 -17.30 -38.19
C ALA A 535 21.62 -16.30 -38.38
N VAL A 536 22.00 -15.02 -38.44
CA VAL A 536 21.33 -14.00 -39.24
C VAL A 536 21.58 -14.31 -40.72
N ALA A 537 20.58 -14.84 -41.41
CA ALA A 537 20.52 -14.86 -42.88
C ALA A 537 19.40 -13.91 -43.35
N LYS A 538 19.74 -13.08 -44.35
CA LYS A 538 18.89 -12.05 -44.99
C LYS A 538 17.50 -12.57 -45.37
N PRO A 539 16.43 -11.74 -45.28
CA PRO A 539 15.12 -12.14 -45.75
C PRO A 539 15.00 -11.95 -47.27
N ALA A 540 14.77 -13.04 -47.99
CA ALA A 540 14.17 -13.02 -49.32
C ALA A 540 12.64 -12.88 -49.16
N LYS A 541 12.04 -12.04 -50.02
CA LYS A 541 10.60 -11.75 -50.09
C LYS A 541 9.76 -13.03 -50.25
N PRO A 542 8.61 -13.16 -49.56
CA PRO A 542 7.54 -14.02 -50.05
C PRO A 542 6.40 -13.18 -50.65
N LYS A 543 6.17 -13.38 -51.95
CA LYS A 543 4.82 -13.29 -52.50
C LYS A 543 4.08 -14.58 -52.13
N THR A 544 2.76 -14.45 -51.97
CA THR A 544 1.70 -15.45 -52.18
C THR A 544 0.81 -15.70 -50.96
N LYS A 545 -0.48 -15.56 -51.25
CA LYS A 545 -1.66 -15.63 -50.39
C LYS A 545 -1.82 -17.02 -49.76
N VAL A 546 -1.97 -17.08 -48.45
CA VAL A 546 -2.67 -18.17 -47.76
C VAL A 546 -3.67 -17.51 -46.82
N GLN A 547 -4.91 -17.35 -47.30
CA GLN A 547 -6.05 -17.11 -46.41
C GLN A 547 -6.38 -18.43 -45.74
N THR A 548 -6.16 -18.51 -44.44
CA THR A 548 -6.52 -19.65 -43.61
C THR A 548 -8.04 -19.80 -43.53
N GLU A 549 -8.54 -21.02 -43.72
CA GLU A 549 -9.95 -21.44 -43.61
C GLU A 549 -10.68 -20.93 -42.36
N ARG A 550 -9.92 -20.63 -41.30
CA ARG A 550 -10.42 -20.07 -40.05
C ARG A 550 -11.06 -18.69 -40.21
N GLU A 551 -10.55 -17.84 -41.11
CA GLU A 551 -11.16 -16.52 -41.38
C GLU A 551 -12.45 -16.63 -42.19
N ARG A 552 -12.59 -17.67 -43.03
CA ARG A 552 -13.85 -17.94 -43.74
C ARG A 552 -14.93 -18.44 -42.81
N HIS A 553 -14.57 -19.22 -41.78
CA HIS A 553 -15.54 -19.71 -40.80
C HIS A 553 -16.08 -18.60 -39.88
N ILE A 554 -15.24 -17.65 -39.49
CA ILE A 554 -15.66 -16.50 -38.66
C ILE A 554 -16.55 -15.55 -39.46
N LYS A 555 -16.24 -15.32 -40.74
CA LYS A 555 -17.08 -14.46 -41.60
C LYS A 555 -18.44 -15.10 -41.96
N LYS A 556 -18.53 -16.43 -41.98
CA LYS A 556 -19.81 -17.15 -42.16
C LYS A 556 -20.70 -17.09 -40.92
N GLN A 557 -20.11 -17.08 -39.71
CA GLN A 557 -20.88 -16.93 -38.47
C GLN A 557 -21.38 -15.49 -38.24
N SER A 558 -20.66 -14.48 -38.74
CA SER A 558 -21.07 -13.07 -38.60
C SER A 558 -22.10 -12.59 -39.64
N MET A 559 -22.58 -13.48 -40.53
CA MET A 559 -23.65 -13.17 -41.49
C MET A 559 -24.94 -13.94 -41.21
N ALA A 560 -24.97 -14.76 -40.15
CA ALA A 560 -26.14 -15.53 -39.72
C ALA A 560 -26.69 -15.05 -38.35
N ALA A 561 -26.19 -13.92 -37.86
CA ALA A 561 -26.74 -13.12 -36.76
C ALA A 561 -26.93 -11.70 -37.29
#